data_AF-A0A519IKG3-F1
#
_entry.id   AF-A0A519IKG3-F1
#
_cell.length_a   1.000
_cell.length_b   1.000
_cell.length_c   1.000
_cell.angle_alpha   90.00
_cell.angle_beta   90.00
_cell.angle_gamma   90.00
#
_symmetry.space_group_name_H-M   'P 1'
#
loop_
_entity.id
_entity.type
_entity.pdbx_description
1 polymer ?
#
loop_
_entity_poly.entity_id
_entity_poly.type
_entity_poly.pdbx_seq_one_letter_code
_entity_poly.pdbx_strand_id
1 'polypeptide(L)'
;MASRLWLTLCAALAALSLLAWPLPHAALDWQPALVASQPWRIVTAAFVHWTPIHLAANLAGCAVIATLGWRAGLGAREAVAALIALPLTQLGLLLRADLQRYAGLSGELHALVAIAAAAHQQRQRRDGDERVQ
;
A
#
# COMPACT_ATOMS: atom_id res chain seq x y z
N MET A 1 21.91 -1.27 3.03
CA MET A 1 21.28 -2.41 2.31
C MET A 1 19.85 -2.68 2.77
N ALA A 2 19.54 -2.48 4.07
CA ALA A 2 18.22 -2.74 4.66
C ALA A 2 17.02 -2.15 3.89
N SER A 3 17.10 -0.89 3.44
CA SER A 3 15.97 -0.20 2.79
C SER A 3 15.74 -0.52 1.32
N ARG A 4 16.56 -1.39 0.70
CA ARG A 4 16.39 -1.74 -0.72
C ARG A 4 15.00 -2.33 -0.97
N LEU A 5 14.56 -3.27 -0.14
CA LEU A 5 13.24 -3.91 -0.30
C LEU A 5 12.09 -2.93 -0.12
N TRP A 6 12.19 -1.98 0.82
CA TRP A 6 11.18 -0.93 1.00
C TRP A 6 11.06 -0.04 -0.25
N LEU A 7 12.21 0.41 -0.77
CA LEU A 7 12.26 1.23 -1.98
C LEU A 7 11.76 0.46 -3.20
N THR A 8 12.18 -0.80 -3.37
CA THR A 8 11.71 -1.67 -4.45
C THR A 8 10.20 -1.87 -4.37
N LEU A 9 9.64 -2.08 -3.18
CA LEU A 9 8.20 -2.21 -2.99
C LEU A 9 7.47 -0.93 -3.42
N CYS A 10 7.87 0.23 -2.91
CA CYS A 10 7.22 1.50 -3.27
C CYS A 10 7.31 1.77 -4.78
N ALA A 11 8.45 1.48 -5.40
CA ALA A 11 8.64 1.58 -6.84
C ALA A 11 7.77 0.57 -7.61
N ALA A 12 7.62 -0.65 -7.11
CA ALA A 12 6.77 -1.67 -7.72
C ALA A 12 5.28 -1.27 -7.65
N LEU A 13 4.80 -0.73 -6.53
CA LEU A 13 3.42 -0.24 -6.41
C LEU A 13 3.13 0.91 -7.39
N ALA A 14 4.08 1.84 -7.53
CA ALA A 14 3.98 2.94 -8.50
C ALA A 14 4.00 2.41 -9.95
N ALA A 15 4.93 1.50 -10.27
CA ALA A 15 5.05 0.90 -11.59
C ALA A 15 3.80 0.10 -11.97
N LEU A 16 3.26 -0.71 -11.05
CA LEU A 16 2.02 -1.46 -11.28
C LEU A 16 0.82 -0.53 -11.51
N SER A 17 0.75 0.60 -10.82
CA SER A 17 -0.28 1.62 -11.06
C SER A 17 -0.18 2.23 -12.46
N LEU A 18 1.04 2.47 -12.95
CA LEU A 18 1.28 2.94 -14.33
C LEU A 18 0.97 1.87 -15.38
N LEU A 19 1.36 0.61 -15.12
CA LEU A 19 1.10 -0.52 -16.01
C LEU A 19 -0.38 -0.88 -16.09
N ALA A 20 -1.13 -0.67 -15.01
CA ALA A 20 -2.57 -0.91 -14.96
C ALA A 20 -3.40 0.23 -15.59
N TRP A 21 -2.83 1.44 -15.73
CA TRP A 21 -3.52 2.62 -16.27
C TRP A 21 -4.21 2.40 -17.64
N PRO A 22 -3.61 1.71 -18.64
CA PRO A 22 -4.29 1.48 -19.91
C PRO A 22 -5.27 0.29 -19.88
N LEU A 23 -5.36 -0.46 -18.79
CA LEU A 23 -6.16 -1.68 -18.72
C LEU A 23 -7.64 -1.37 -18.43
N PRO A 24 -8.58 -2.24 -18.86
CA PRO A 24 -10.00 -2.03 -18.60
C PRO A 24 -10.31 -2.03 -17.11
N HIS A 25 -10.73 -0.88 -16.57
CA HIS A 25 -11.02 -0.71 -15.14
C HIS A 25 -12.01 -1.76 -14.62
N ALA A 26 -13.08 -2.02 -15.37
CA ALA A 26 -14.14 -2.95 -14.98
C ALA A 26 -13.67 -4.41 -14.81
N ALA A 27 -12.50 -4.79 -15.37
CA ALA A 27 -11.92 -6.12 -15.22
C ALA A 27 -11.06 -6.26 -13.94
N LEU A 28 -10.65 -5.13 -13.36
CA LEU A 28 -9.62 -5.06 -12.32
C LEU A 28 -10.08 -4.39 -11.03
N ASP A 29 -11.05 -3.48 -11.10
CA ASP A 29 -11.57 -2.74 -9.97
C ASP A 29 -12.22 -3.65 -8.92
N TRP A 30 -12.32 -3.15 -7.70
CA TRP A 30 -13.00 -3.86 -6.65
C TRP A 30 -14.50 -3.85 -6.93
N GLN A 31 -15.11 -5.03 -6.96
CA GLN A 31 -16.55 -5.23 -7.07
C GLN A 31 -16.91 -6.38 -6.14
N PRO A 32 -17.53 -6.14 -4.96
CA PRO A 32 -17.66 -7.16 -3.92
C PRO A 32 -18.43 -8.40 -4.40
N ALA A 33 -19.42 -8.21 -5.28
CA ALA A 33 -20.18 -9.29 -5.90
C ALA A 33 -19.34 -10.24 -6.78
N LEU A 34 -18.18 -9.80 -7.27
CA LEU A 34 -17.30 -10.56 -8.15
C LEU A 34 -16.06 -11.11 -7.44
N VAL A 35 -15.76 -10.68 -6.21
CA VAL A 35 -14.51 -11.06 -5.52
C VAL A 35 -14.38 -12.58 -5.36
N ALA A 36 -15.48 -13.30 -5.13
CA ALA A 36 -15.46 -14.75 -4.99
C ALA A 36 -15.12 -15.48 -6.30
N SER A 37 -15.63 -15.01 -7.45
CA SER A 37 -15.37 -15.61 -8.77
C SER A 37 -14.14 -15.03 -9.48
N GLN A 38 -13.68 -13.86 -9.05
CA GLN A 38 -12.58 -13.08 -9.62
C GLN A 38 -11.65 -12.57 -8.52
N PRO A 39 -10.92 -13.48 -7.82
CA PRO A 39 -10.19 -13.15 -6.59
C PRO A 39 -9.01 -12.19 -6.81
N TRP A 40 -8.51 -12.07 -8.04
CA TRP A 40 -7.46 -11.09 -8.37
C TRP A 40 -7.88 -9.65 -8.06
N ARG A 41 -9.18 -9.34 -8.04
CA ARG A 41 -9.74 -8.02 -7.68
C ARG A 41 -9.36 -7.56 -6.27
N ILE A 42 -9.02 -8.49 -5.37
CA ILE A 42 -8.50 -8.19 -4.03
C ILE A 42 -7.16 -7.45 -4.11
N VAL A 43 -6.40 -7.62 -5.19
CA VAL A 43 -5.08 -6.98 -5.33
C VAL A 43 -5.11 -5.96 -6.46
N THR A 44 -5.71 -6.29 -7.61
CA THR A 44 -5.68 -5.44 -8.81
C THR A 44 -6.40 -4.11 -8.61
N ALA A 45 -7.42 -4.06 -7.76
CA ALA A 45 -8.18 -2.84 -7.48
C ALA A 45 -7.30 -1.70 -6.94
N ALA A 46 -6.23 -2.03 -6.21
CA ALA A 46 -5.28 -1.06 -5.69
C ALA A 46 -4.53 -0.31 -6.80
N PHE A 47 -4.44 -0.86 -8.01
CA PHE A 47 -3.68 -0.27 -9.11
C PHE A 47 -4.57 0.44 -10.14
N VAL A 48 -5.90 0.32 -10.03
CA VAL A 48 -6.85 1.01 -10.91
C VAL A 48 -7.03 2.45 -10.46
N HIS A 49 -7.08 3.40 -11.40
CA HIS A 49 -7.29 4.81 -11.12
C HIS A 49 -8.28 5.39 -12.14
N TRP A 50 -9.33 6.08 -11.69
CA TRP A 50 -10.35 6.62 -12.61
C TRP A 50 -9.98 7.95 -13.25
N THR A 51 -9.04 8.70 -12.68
CA THR A 51 -8.64 10.02 -13.18
C THR A 51 -7.12 10.19 -13.14
N PRO A 52 -6.54 11.00 -14.05
CA PRO A 52 -5.10 11.26 -14.04
C PRO A 52 -4.63 11.90 -12.73
N ILE A 53 -5.43 12.80 -12.14
CA ILE A 53 -5.09 13.45 -10.87
C ILE A 53 -5.06 12.46 -9.71
N HIS A 54 -5.95 11.47 -9.68
CA HIS A 54 -5.94 10.43 -8.67
C HIS A 54 -4.69 9.55 -8.79
N LEU A 55 -4.32 9.16 -10.01
CA LEU A 55 -3.06 8.45 -10.27
C LEU A 55 -1.86 9.28 -9.82
N ALA A 56 -1.77 10.54 -10.24
CA ALA A 56 -0.67 11.44 -9.88
C ALA A 56 -0.53 11.60 -8.36
N ALA A 57 -1.65 11.74 -7.64
CA ALA A 57 -1.64 11.84 -6.18
C ALA A 57 -1.08 10.57 -5.52
N ASN A 58 -1.47 9.38 -5.98
CA ASN A 58 -0.97 8.13 -5.43
C ASN A 58 0.50 7.88 -5.79
N LEU A 59 0.96 8.26 -6.98
CA LEU A 59 2.38 8.20 -7.36
C LEU A 59 3.24 9.14 -6.49
N ALA A 60 2.75 10.35 -6.23
CA ALA A 60 3.39 11.28 -5.29
C ALA A 60 3.43 10.68 -3.87
N GLY A 61 2.35 10.05 -3.44
CA GLY A 61 2.28 9.30 -2.18
C GLY A 61 3.35 8.21 -2.08
N CYS A 62 3.50 7.38 -3.11
CA CYS A 62 4.59 6.38 -3.17
C CYS A 62 5.97 7.02 -3.01
N ALA A 63 6.24 8.14 -3.69
CA ALA A 63 7.54 8.83 -3.62
C ALA A 63 7.83 9.39 -2.22
N VAL A 64 6.83 10.03 -1.59
CA VAL A 64 6.93 10.55 -0.23
C VAL A 64 7.23 9.42 0.76
N ILE A 65 6.46 8.34 0.70
CA ILE A 65 6.60 7.19 1.61
C ILE A 65 7.89 6.41 1.38
N ALA A 66 8.34 6.28 0.13
CA ALA A 66 9.65 5.72 -0.19
C ALA A 66 10.77 6.51 0.51
N THR A 67 10.71 7.84 0.41
CA THR A 67 11.73 8.74 0.99
C THR A 67 11.68 8.73 2.52
N LEU A 68 10.48 8.80 3.12
CA LEU A 68 10.32 8.72 4.56
C LEU A 68 10.81 7.38 5.11
N GLY A 69 10.41 6.26 4.51
CA GLY A 69 10.83 4.95 4.98
C GLY A 69 12.32 4.68 4.78
N TRP A 70 12.92 5.21 3.70
CA TRP A 70 14.37 5.18 3.52
C TRP A 70 15.10 5.96 4.63
N ARG A 71 14.67 7.19 4.92
CA ARG A 71 15.26 8.00 5.99
C ARG A 71 15.05 7.40 7.38
N ALA A 72 13.93 6.71 7.59
CA ALA A 72 13.63 6.01 8.83
C ALA A 72 14.30 4.62 8.95
N GLY A 73 15.05 4.18 7.93
CA GLY A 73 15.73 2.88 7.95
C GLY A 73 14.77 1.68 7.92
N LEU A 74 13.57 1.85 7.35
CA LEU A 74 12.64 0.74 7.12
C LEU A 74 13.26 -0.26 6.15
N GLY A 75 13.01 -1.55 6.36
CA GLY A 75 13.63 -2.62 5.62
C GLY A 75 12.70 -3.78 5.31
N ALA A 76 13.25 -4.99 5.30
CA ALA A 76 12.55 -6.20 4.86
C ALA A 76 11.25 -6.46 5.64
N ARG A 77 11.29 -6.30 6.97
CA ARG A 77 10.14 -6.56 7.84
C ARG A 77 8.97 -5.65 7.48
N GLU A 78 9.22 -4.35 7.33
CA GLU A 78 8.18 -3.38 6.99
C GLU A 78 7.68 -3.55 5.56
N ALA A 79 8.57 -3.91 4.61
CA ALA A 79 8.16 -4.23 3.24
C ALA A 79 7.24 -5.46 3.17
N VAL A 80 7.54 -6.52 3.94
CA VAL A 80 6.67 -7.71 4.04
C VAL A 80 5.33 -7.35 4.70
N ALA A 81 5.35 -6.52 5.76
CA ALA A 81 4.13 -6.06 6.39
C ALA A 81 3.23 -5.28 5.41
N ALA A 82 3.82 -4.44 4.56
CA ALA A 82 3.09 -3.72 3.52
C ALA A 82 2.54 -4.67 2.44
N LEU A 83 3.33 -5.63 1.95
CA LEU A 83 2.84 -6.66 1.03
C LEU A 83 1.63 -7.45 1.57
N ILE A 84 1.62 -7.73 2.88
CA ILE A 84 0.49 -8.38 3.55
C ILE A 84 -0.68 -7.39 3.72
N ALA A 85 -0.41 -6.11 3.97
CA ALA A 85 -1.43 -5.09 4.10
C ALA A 85 -2.22 -4.88 2.80
N LEU A 86 -1.59 -5.05 1.63
CA LEU A 86 -2.25 -4.86 0.34
C LEU A 86 -3.55 -5.66 0.19
N PRO A 87 -3.58 -7.00 0.30
CA PRO A 87 -4.84 -7.74 0.27
C PRO A 87 -5.73 -7.47 1.49
N LEU A 88 -5.16 -7.19 2.67
CA LEU A 88 -5.96 -6.96 3.88
C LEU A 88 -6.74 -5.64 3.83
N THR A 89 -6.15 -4.57 3.28
CA THR A 89 -6.81 -3.27 3.12
C THR A 89 -7.99 -3.38 2.15
N GLN A 90 -7.83 -4.15 1.08
CA GLN A 90 -8.89 -4.39 0.10
C GLN A 90 -9.96 -5.32 0.65
N LEU A 91 -9.60 -6.41 1.34
CA LEU A 91 -10.57 -7.27 2.03
C LEU A 91 -11.36 -6.53 3.11
N GLY A 92 -10.74 -5.55 3.79
CA GLY A 92 -11.41 -4.67 4.74
C GLY A 92 -12.57 -3.88 4.13
N LEU A 93 -12.58 -3.67 2.80
CA LEU A 93 -13.69 -3.05 2.09
C LEU A 93 -14.98 -3.89 2.13
N LEU A 94 -14.90 -5.20 2.41
CA LEU A 94 -16.09 -6.03 2.64
C LEU A 94 -16.91 -5.57 3.85
N LEU A 95 -16.31 -4.83 4.78
CA LEU A 95 -17.01 -4.23 5.92
C LEU A 95 -17.85 -3.00 5.51
N ARG A 96 -17.69 -2.51 4.27
CA ARG A 96 -18.41 -1.37 3.69
C ARG A 96 -19.43 -1.87 2.68
N ALA A 97 -20.56 -2.37 3.16
CA ALA A 97 -21.63 -2.93 2.31
C ALA A 97 -22.21 -1.92 1.30
N ASP A 98 -22.07 -0.61 1.56
CA ASP A 98 -22.44 0.47 0.66
C ASP A 98 -21.50 0.62 -0.55
N LEU A 99 -20.28 0.08 -0.48
CA LEU A 99 -19.25 0.26 -1.48
C LEU A 99 -19.36 -0.76 -2.62
N GLN A 100 -20.00 -0.34 -3.71
CA GLN A 100 -20.18 -1.19 -4.89
C GLN A 100 -18.94 -1.27 -5.78
N ARG A 101 -18.14 -0.21 -5.80
CA ARG A 101 -16.92 -0.11 -6.60
C ARG A 101 -15.83 0.61 -5.83
N TYR A 102 -14.60 0.12 -5.96
CA TYR A 102 -13.43 0.81 -5.44
C TYR A 102 -12.22 0.64 -6.36
N ALA A 103 -11.40 1.67 -6.41
CA ALA A 103 -10.17 1.71 -7.19
C ALA A 103 -9.19 2.66 -6.49
N GLY A 104 -7.92 2.29 -6.45
CA GLY A 104 -6.83 3.19 -6.07
C GLY A 104 -5.91 2.63 -5.00
N LEU A 105 -4.69 3.15 -5.00
CA LEU A 105 -3.61 2.72 -4.11
C LEU A 105 -3.67 3.39 -2.74
N SER A 106 -4.59 4.33 -2.54
CA SER A 106 -4.66 5.17 -1.34
C SER A 106 -4.81 4.35 -0.05
N GLY A 107 -5.59 3.26 -0.05
CA GLY A 107 -5.72 2.37 1.10
C GLY A 107 -4.38 1.74 1.50
N GLU A 108 -3.61 1.29 0.52
CA GLU A 108 -2.27 0.74 0.72
C GLU A 108 -1.30 1.82 1.23
N LEU A 109 -1.33 3.03 0.65
CA LEU A 109 -0.50 4.15 1.14
C LEU A 109 -0.77 4.49 2.61
N HIS A 110 -2.03 4.46 3.06
CA HIS A 110 -2.35 4.62 4.49
C HIS A 110 -1.79 3.48 5.35
N ALA A 111 -1.81 2.25 4.86
CA ALA A 111 -1.17 1.13 5.54
C ALA A 111 0.35 1.30 5.65
N LEU A 112 1.03 1.75 4.58
CA LEU A 112 2.46 2.04 4.64
C LEU A 112 2.79 3.15 5.65
N VAL A 113 1.96 4.20 5.74
CA VAL A 113 2.10 5.24 6.78
C VAL A 113 1.97 4.64 8.17
N ALA A 114 0.94 3.82 8.41
CA ALA A 114 0.72 3.19 9.71
C ALA A 114 1.88 2.25 10.11
N ILE A 115 2.40 1.48 9.16
CA ILE A 115 3.57 0.60 9.35
C ILE A 115 4.81 1.43 9.69
N ALA A 116 5.07 2.52 8.96
CA ALA A 116 6.20 3.40 9.21
C ALA A 116 6.14 4.03 10.61
N ALA A 117 4.97 4.52 11.01
CA ALA A 117 4.74 5.09 12.33
C ALA A 117 4.95 4.05 13.45
N ALA A 118 4.39 2.84 13.30
CA ALA A 118 4.55 1.76 14.25
C ALA A 118 6.01 1.31 14.38
N ALA A 119 6.73 1.17 13.25
CA ALA A 119 8.14 0.82 13.25
C ALA A 119 9.01 1.89 13.94
N HIS A 120 8.70 3.16 13.73
CA HIS A 120 9.39 4.27 14.40
C HIS A 120 9.17 4.23 15.92
N GLN A 121 7.94 4.06 16.37
CA GLN A 121 7.60 3.96 17.80
C GLN A 121 8.26 2.75 18.47
N GLN A 122 8.31 1.59 17.79
CA GLN A 122 8.97 0.39 18.31
C GLN A 122 10.46 0.61 18.53
N ARG A 123 11.14 1.30 17.59
CA ARG A 123 12.57 1.62 17.71
C ARG A 123 12.84 2.60 18.85
N GLN A 124 12.05 3.68 18.96
CA GLN A 124 12.17 4.64 20.05
C GLN A 124 12.03 3.99 21.44
N ARG A 125 11.09 3.03 21.59
CA ARG A 125 10.90 2.30 22.85
C ARG A 125 12.11 1.44 23.22
N ARG A 126 12.72 0.77 22.24
CA ARG A 126 13.92 -0.06 22.46
C ARG A 126 15.13 0.77 22.87
N ASP A 127 15.37 1.88 22.19
CA ASP A 127 16.47 2.80 22.51
C ASP A 127 16.26 3.53 23.85
N GLY A 128 15.02 3.60 24.33
CA GLY A 128 14.69 4.10 25.67
C GLY A 128 15.04 3.10 26.77
N ASP A 129 14.70 1.83 26.58
CA ASP A 129 14.98 0.74 27.53
C ASP A 129 16.49 0.51 27.69
N GLU A 130 17.25 0.54 26.59
CA GLU A 130 18.72 0.43 26.60
C GLU A 130 19.44 1.58 27.32
N ARG A 131 18.79 2.74 27.51
CA ARG A 131 19.37 3.89 28.25
C ARG A 131 19.08 3.88 29.74
N VAL A 132 18.13 3.06 30.19
CA VAL A 132 17.74 2.93 31.60
C VAL A 132 18.50 1.78 32.28
N GLN A 133 19.06 0.86 31.49
CA GLN A 133 19.96 -0.22 31.93
C GLN A 133 21.40 0.27 32.07
#